data_AF-A0A1J5B654-F1
#
_entry.id   AF-A0A1J5B654-F1
#
_cell.length_a   1.000
_cell.length_b   1.000
_cell.length_c   1.000
_cell.angle_alpha   90.00
_cell.angle_beta   90.00
_cell.angle_gamma   90.00
#
_symmetry.space_group_name_H-M   'P 1'
#
loop_
_entity.id
_entity.type
_entity.pdbx_description
1 polymer ?
#
loop_
_entity_poly.entity_id
_entity_poly.type
_entity_poly.pdbx_seq_one_letter_code
_entity_poly.pdbx_strand_id
1 'polypeptide(L)'
;MKKLFVFVLAALSIVACNNASKNAEVTEEKAMTVDELFGKIGELVDSQVVVMGEVDHVCKHGGTKMVIFNPETQNSIHVNAGESGNFRADQVKDQDVKVWGKVEEFKVDDAYIAELEAQLKDDMAKGQVDEATAEKMDKSKKSKKIGEASPEDDLKHKQEFIDRQTQIDDMKKELADLKAKGKDHISYYSVSCKKYEVIEEKENKTK
;
A
#
# COMPACT_ATOMS: atom_id res chain seq x y z
N MET A 1 32.62 -20.04 73.01
CA MET A 1 33.05 -20.34 71.62
C MET A 1 31.78 -20.34 70.76
N LYS A 2 31.50 -19.28 70.00
CA LYS A 2 31.70 -19.21 68.53
C LYS A 2 30.95 -20.38 67.84
N LYS A 3 29.91 -20.23 67.00
CA LYS A 3 29.40 -19.15 66.13
C LYS A 3 27.94 -19.46 65.72
N LEU A 4 27.24 -18.42 65.23
CA LEU A 4 26.03 -18.45 64.39
C LEU A 4 26.06 -19.54 63.30
N PHE A 5 24.89 -20.02 62.85
CA PHE A 5 24.46 -20.02 61.42
C PHE A 5 22.97 -20.47 61.34
N VAL A 6 22.02 -19.53 61.20
CA VAL A 6 21.20 -19.25 60.00
C VAL A 6 20.08 -20.27 59.72
N PHE A 7 18.84 -19.85 60.04
CA PHE A 7 17.59 -20.38 59.49
C PHE A 7 17.46 -19.94 58.02
N VAL A 8 17.27 -20.89 57.10
CA VAL A 8 16.80 -20.60 55.74
C VAL A 8 15.39 -21.16 55.60
N LEU A 9 14.41 -20.25 55.67
CA LEU A 9 13.03 -20.52 55.31
C LEU A 9 12.93 -20.35 53.78
N ALA A 10 12.84 -21.46 53.06
CA ALA A 10 12.59 -21.43 51.62
C ALA A 10 11.09 -21.17 51.38
N ALA A 11 10.73 -19.90 51.15
CA ALA A 11 9.42 -19.52 50.64
C ALA A 11 9.41 -19.71 49.12
N LEU A 12 8.65 -20.71 48.66
CA LEU A 12 8.30 -20.89 47.24
C LEU A 12 7.20 -19.88 46.88
N SER A 13 7.59 -18.73 46.34
CA SER A 13 6.67 -17.79 45.69
C SER A 13 6.37 -18.29 44.28
N ILE A 14 5.17 -18.84 44.09
CA ILE A 14 4.53 -18.98 42.78
C ILE A 14 4.20 -17.58 42.25
N VAL A 15 5.08 -17.05 41.40
CA VAL A 15 4.75 -15.91 40.54
C VAL A 15 3.80 -16.43 39.47
N ALA A 16 2.49 -16.24 39.71
CA ALA A 16 1.50 -16.35 38.65
C ALA A 16 1.74 -15.18 37.68
N CYS A 17 2.40 -15.47 36.56
CA CYS A 17 2.51 -14.53 35.45
C CYS A 17 1.11 -14.22 34.94
N ASN A 18 0.74 -12.98 35.21
CA ASN A 18 -0.24 -12.15 34.54
C ASN A 18 -0.24 -12.37 33.02
N ASN A 19 -1.16 -13.19 32.51
CA ASN A 19 -1.60 -13.13 31.12
C ASN A 19 -2.93 -12.37 31.08
N ALA A 20 -2.88 -11.10 31.52
CA ALA A 20 -3.78 -10.11 30.98
C ALA A 20 -3.39 -9.97 29.50
N SER A 21 -4.17 -10.61 28.64
CA SER A 21 -4.23 -10.27 27.23
C SER A 21 -4.24 -8.74 27.14
N LYS A 22 -3.15 -8.18 26.61
CA LYS A 22 -3.16 -6.83 26.05
C LYS A 22 -4.12 -6.87 24.86
N ASN A 23 -5.42 -6.88 25.15
CA ASN A 23 -6.37 -6.24 24.26
C ASN A 23 -5.94 -4.78 24.33
N ALA A 24 -5.26 -4.33 23.27
CA ALA A 24 -4.90 -2.95 23.12
C ALA A 24 -6.20 -2.16 23.26
N GLU A 25 -6.34 -1.53 24.42
CA GLU A 25 -7.29 -0.48 24.65
C GLU A 25 -7.14 0.45 23.45
N VAL A 26 -8.17 0.51 22.61
CA VAL A 26 -8.25 1.47 21.52
C VAL A 26 -8.32 2.81 22.23
N THR A 27 -7.15 3.35 22.54
CA THR A 27 -6.96 4.73 22.92
C THR A 27 -7.74 5.52 21.88
N GLU A 28 -8.46 6.55 22.32
CA GLU A 28 -9.15 7.49 21.45
C GLU A 28 -8.09 8.25 20.63
N GLU A 29 -7.47 7.55 19.68
CA GLU A 29 -6.41 8.06 18.84
C GLU A 29 -7.05 9.09 17.93
N LYS A 30 -6.55 10.32 18.03
CA LYS A 30 -6.99 11.44 17.18
C LYS A 30 -6.83 11.00 15.73
N ALA A 31 -7.96 10.89 15.04
CA ALA A 31 -7.94 10.58 13.62
C ALA A 31 -7.34 11.74 12.83
N MET A 32 -6.52 11.38 11.85
CA MET A 32 -5.88 12.33 10.95
C MET A 32 -6.54 12.32 9.58
N THR A 33 -6.52 13.45 8.90
CA THR A 33 -6.90 13.51 7.48
C THR A 33 -5.87 12.80 6.61
N VAL A 34 -6.21 12.52 5.36
CA VAL A 34 -5.26 11.97 4.37
C VAL A 34 -4.03 12.88 4.21
N ASP A 35 -4.19 14.21 4.23
CA ASP A 35 -3.08 15.16 4.14
C ASP A 35 -2.18 15.15 5.37
N GLU A 36 -2.78 15.14 6.56
CA GLU A 36 -2.04 15.05 7.82
C GLU A 36 -1.24 13.74 7.91
N LEU A 37 -1.78 12.65 7.36
CA LEU A 37 -1.05 11.39 7.22
C LEU A 37 0.15 11.58 6.28
N PHE A 38 -0.04 12.09 5.06
CA PHE A 38 1.04 12.28 4.09
C PHE A 38 2.17 13.18 4.60
N GLY A 39 1.85 14.20 5.41
CA GLY A 39 2.86 15.08 6.01
C GLY A 39 3.90 14.37 6.88
N LYS A 40 3.61 13.16 7.37
CA LYS A 40 4.47 12.37 8.27
C LYS A 40 4.49 10.86 7.93
N ILE A 41 3.99 10.46 6.78
CA ILE A 41 3.72 9.04 6.47
C ILE A 41 4.97 8.17 6.51
N GLY A 42 6.11 8.70 6.06
CA GLY A 42 7.39 8.00 6.10
C GLY A 42 7.90 7.73 7.52
N GLU A 43 7.51 8.55 8.50
CA GLU A 43 7.83 8.34 9.93
C GLU A 43 6.88 7.34 10.59
N LEU A 44 5.72 7.10 9.97
CA LEU A 44 4.66 6.24 10.50
C LEU A 44 4.68 4.82 9.90
N VAL A 45 5.64 4.48 9.04
CA VAL A 45 5.78 3.13 8.49
C VAL A 45 5.79 2.10 9.64
N ASP A 46 5.03 1.01 9.46
CA ASP A 46 4.76 -0.03 10.45
C ASP A 46 4.02 0.41 11.73
N SER A 47 3.67 1.68 11.86
CA SER A 47 2.89 2.20 12.98
C SER A 47 1.39 2.05 12.76
N GLN A 48 0.64 1.95 13.86
CA GLN A 48 -0.82 2.02 13.84
C GLN A 48 -1.27 3.47 13.68
N VAL A 49 -2.27 3.70 12.85
CA VAL A 49 -2.86 5.01 12.59
C VAL A 49 -4.37 4.92 12.52
N VAL A 50 -5.02 6.05 12.77
CA VAL A 50 -6.43 6.26 12.48
C VAL A 50 -6.54 7.36 11.44
N VAL A 51 -7.00 7.03 10.24
CA VAL A 51 -7.12 7.97 9.11
C VAL A 51 -8.58 8.13 8.71
N MET A 52 -8.96 9.35 8.36
CA MET A 52 -10.28 9.70 7.85
C MET A 52 -10.20 10.24 6.43
N GLY A 53 -11.20 9.90 5.62
CA GLY A 53 -11.39 10.41 4.27
C GLY A 53 -12.68 9.90 3.65
N GLU A 54 -13.07 10.51 2.54
CA GLU A 54 -14.20 10.08 1.72
C GLU A 54 -13.78 8.90 0.85
N VAL A 55 -14.65 7.92 0.65
CA VAL A 55 -14.37 6.77 -0.22
C VAL A 55 -14.58 7.17 -1.68
N ASP A 56 -13.50 7.17 -2.46
CA ASP A 56 -13.54 7.35 -3.92
C ASP A 56 -14.07 6.06 -4.59
N HIS A 57 -13.39 4.94 -4.36
CA HIS A 57 -13.84 3.65 -4.88
C HIS A 57 -13.35 2.46 -4.08
N VAL A 58 -14.08 1.35 -4.23
CA VAL A 58 -13.68 0.01 -3.79
C VAL A 58 -13.35 -0.81 -5.04
N CYS A 59 -12.23 -1.53 -5.00
CA CYS A 59 -11.78 -2.30 -6.16
C CYS A 59 -12.81 -3.40 -6.50
N LYS A 60 -13.09 -3.56 -7.81
CA LYS A 60 -14.03 -4.58 -8.31
C LYS A 60 -13.52 -6.02 -8.14
N HIS A 61 -12.22 -6.18 -7.86
CA HIS A 61 -11.56 -7.46 -7.61
C HIS A 61 -11.80 -7.96 -6.18
N GLY A 62 -13.08 -8.06 -5.80
CA GLY A 62 -13.50 -8.64 -4.53
C GLY A 62 -13.40 -7.71 -3.32
N GLY A 63 -13.21 -6.40 -3.49
CA GLY A 63 -13.19 -5.46 -2.36
C GLY A 63 -11.97 -5.58 -1.46
N THR A 64 -10.85 -6.07 -1.98
CA THR A 64 -9.59 -6.22 -1.22
C THR A 64 -8.85 -4.89 -1.03
N LYS A 65 -9.22 -3.86 -1.79
CA LYS A 65 -8.68 -2.50 -1.71
C LYS A 65 -9.80 -1.47 -1.78
N MET A 66 -9.67 -0.43 -0.98
CA MET A 66 -10.47 0.79 -0.99
C MET A 66 -9.54 1.99 -1.19
N VAL A 67 -10.03 3.04 -1.83
CA VAL A 67 -9.32 4.32 -1.92
C VAL A 67 -10.11 5.33 -1.12
N ILE A 68 -9.44 5.98 -0.17
CA ILE A 68 -9.99 7.13 0.55
C ILE A 68 -9.22 8.37 0.13
N PHE A 69 -9.91 9.51 0.08
CA PHE A 69 -9.31 10.78 -0.32
C PHE A 69 -9.79 11.93 0.54
N ASN A 70 -9.03 13.03 0.52
CA ASN A 70 -9.48 14.30 1.05
C ASN A 70 -10.24 15.06 -0.06
N PRO A 71 -11.52 15.43 0.13
CA PRO A 71 -12.29 16.16 -0.87
C PRO A 71 -11.75 17.56 -1.21
N GLU A 72 -11.05 18.22 -0.27
CA GLU A 72 -10.48 19.55 -0.49
C GLU A 72 -9.21 19.53 -1.35
N THR A 73 -8.30 18.59 -1.08
CA THR A 73 -6.99 18.53 -1.74
C THR A 73 -6.91 17.48 -2.85
N GLN A 74 -7.88 16.57 -2.92
CA GLN A 74 -7.93 15.41 -3.81
C GLN A 74 -6.79 14.40 -3.57
N ASN A 75 -6.00 14.57 -2.50
CA ASN A 75 -4.99 13.60 -2.11
C ASN A 75 -5.67 12.32 -1.63
N SER A 76 -5.18 11.18 -2.13
CA SER A 76 -5.78 9.87 -1.89
C SER A 76 -4.76 8.87 -1.38
N ILE A 77 -5.23 7.88 -0.61
CA ILE A 77 -4.43 6.78 -0.12
C ILE A 77 -5.16 5.45 -0.30
N HIS A 78 -4.40 4.43 -0.68
CA HIS A 78 -4.89 3.07 -0.76
C HIS A 78 -5.02 2.45 0.63
N VAL A 79 -6.17 1.84 0.88
CA VAL A 79 -6.46 1.05 2.07
C VAL A 79 -6.63 -0.40 1.63
N ASN A 80 -5.76 -1.29 2.09
CA ASN A 80 -5.86 -2.72 1.86
C ASN A 80 -6.76 -3.35 2.94
N ALA A 81 -7.61 -4.31 2.58
CA ALA A 81 -8.59 -4.94 3.46
C ALA A 81 -7.99 -5.60 4.72
N GLY A 82 -6.74 -6.04 4.67
CA GLY A 82 -6.01 -6.55 5.83
C GLY A 82 -6.82 -7.53 6.70
N GLU A 83 -6.86 -7.25 8.00
CA GLU A 83 -7.63 -8.03 8.99
C GLU A 83 -9.12 -7.65 9.03
N SER A 84 -9.53 -6.50 8.44
CA SER A 84 -10.95 -6.09 8.45
C SER A 84 -11.84 -6.96 7.57
N GLY A 85 -11.24 -7.78 6.70
CA GLY A 85 -11.94 -8.47 5.62
C GLY A 85 -12.30 -7.50 4.48
N ASN A 86 -12.88 -8.06 3.42
CA ASN A 86 -13.14 -7.31 2.19
C ASN A 86 -14.15 -6.17 2.41
N PHE A 87 -13.90 -5.04 1.76
CA PHE A 87 -14.79 -3.89 1.75
C PHE A 87 -16.05 -4.16 0.94
N ARG A 88 -17.17 -3.69 1.48
CA ARG A 88 -18.48 -3.77 0.85
C ARG A 88 -18.80 -2.47 0.12
N ALA A 89 -18.54 -2.44 -1.20
CA ALA A 89 -18.74 -1.25 -2.02
C ALA A 89 -20.16 -0.65 -1.91
N ASP A 90 -21.18 -1.51 -1.74
CA ASP A 90 -22.58 -1.09 -1.53
C ASP A 90 -22.82 -0.34 -0.21
N GLN A 91 -21.90 -0.47 0.76
CA GLN A 91 -22.04 0.14 2.09
C GLN A 91 -21.16 1.36 2.31
N VAL A 92 -20.04 1.48 1.59
CA VAL A 92 -19.02 2.51 1.87
C VAL A 92 -18.84 3.52 0.73
N LYS A 93 -19.40 3.28 -0.45
CA LYS A 93 -19.23 4.18 -1.60
C LYS A 93 -19.81 5.58 -1.29
N ASP A 94 -19.06 6.62 -1.64
CA ASP A 94 -19.41 8.02 -1.43
C ASP A 94 -19.67 8.36 0.07
N GLN A 95 -19.11 7.58 1.00
CA GLN A 95 -19.21 7.80 2.45
C GLN A 95 -17.87 8.27 3.02
N ASP A 96 -17.94 9.05 4.10
CA ASP A 96 -16.79 9.26 4.97
C ASP A 96 -16.53 8.02 5.81
N VAL A 97 -15.27 7.61 5.86
CA VAL A 97 -14.84 6.47 6.66
C VAL A 97 -13.72 6.84 7.61
N LYS A 98 -13.72 6.17 8.76
CA LYS A 98 -12.63 6.17 9.73
C LYS A 98 -11.96 4.81 9.69
N VAL A 99 -10.68 4.77 9.36
CA VAL A 99 -9.90 3.53 9.15
C VAL A 99 -8.83 3.43 10.21
N TRP A 100 -8.84 2.33 10.97
CA TRP A 100 -7.75 1.93 11.85
C TRP A 100 -6.90 0.91 11.12
N GLY A 101 -5.62 1.19 10.97
CA GLY A 101 -4.74 0.31 10.23
C GLY A 101 -3.26 0.57 10.47
N LYS A 102 -2.43 -0.25 9.84
CA LYS A 102 -0.97 -0.12 9.84
C LYS A 102 -0.52 0.59 8.57
N VAL A 103 0.36 1.57 8.66
CA VAL A 103 1.00 2.14 7.46
C VAL A 103 1.98 1.12 6.89
N GLU A 104 1.87 0.86 5.60
CA GLU A 104 2.76 0.00 4.84
C GLU A 104 3.46 0.82 3.76
N GLU A 105 4.74 0.53 3.56
CA GLU A 105 5.55 1.11 2.50
C GLU A 105 5.98 0.00 1.54
N PHE A 106 5.72 0.23 0.26
CA PHE A 106 6.27 -0.56 -0.83
C PHE A 106 7.41 0.22 -1.48
N LYS A 107 8.60 -0.37 -1.47
CA LYS A 107 9.82 0.24 -2.00
C LYS A 107 10.15 -0.30 -3.38
N VAL A 108 10.45 0.61 -4.30
CA VAL A 108 10.98 0.29 -5.62
C VAL A 108 12.42 0.81 -5.70
N ASP A 109 13.36 -0.12 -5.59
CA ASP A 109 14.80 0.13 -5.71
C ASP A 109 15.35 -0.48 -7.02
N ASP A 110 16.67 -0.42 -7.22
CA ASP A 110 17.30 -0.99 -8.43
C ASP A 110 17.07 -2.50 -8.55
N ALA A 111 17.05 -3.22 -7.43
CA ALA A 111 16.92 -4.67 -7.44
C ALA A 111 15.51 -5.07 -7.91
N TYR A 112 14.48 -4.39 -7.38
CA TYR A 112 13.11 -4.58 -7.80
C TYR A 112 12.91 -4.26 -9.30
N ILE A 113 13.48 -3.16 -9.77
CA ILE A 113 13.42 -2.81 -11.20
C ILE A 113 14.12 -3.86 -12.06
N ALA A 114 15.28 -4.36 -11.64
CA ALA A 114 16.00 -5.41 -12.37
C ALA A 114 15.21 -6.73 -12.44
N GLU A 115 14.47 -7.08 -11.38
CA GLU A 115 13.55 -8.23 -11.40
C GLU A 115 12.43 -8.04 -12.42
N LEU A 116 11.84 -6.84 -12.50
CA LEU A 116 10.80 -6.54 -13.50
C LEU A 116 11.33 -6.61 -14.93
N GLU A 117 12.53 -6.10 -15.19
CA GLU A 117 13.20 -6.20 -16.50
C GLU A 117 13.45 -7.68 -16.88
N ALA A 118 13.89 -8.50 -15.92
CA ALA A 118 14.11 -9.92 -16.13
C ALA A 118 12.80 -10.67 -16.42
N GLN A 119 11.74 -10.39 -15.67
CA GLN A 119 10.40 -10.95 -15.90
C GLN A 119 9.86 -10.56 -17.28
N LEU A 120 9.99 -9.28 -17.65
CA LEU A 120 9.57 -8.81 -18.97
C LEU A 120 10.30 -9.56 -20.08
N LYS A 121 11.61 -9.73 -19.96
CA LYS A 121 12.43 -10.46 -20.94
C LYS A 121 12.04 -11.94 -21.05
N ASP A 122 11.77 -12.61 -19.93
CA ASP A 122 11.34 -14.00 -19.91
C ASP A 122 9.95 -14.18 -20.54
N ASP A 123 9.01 -13.29 -20.21
CA ASP A 123 7.68 -13.28 -20.81
C ASP A 123 7.74 -13.03 -22.32
N MET A 124 8.61 -12.14 -22.78
CA MET A 124 8.83 -11.90 -24.22
C MET A 124 9.40 -13.12 -24.94
N ALA A 125 10.33 -13.84 -24.30
CA ALA A 125 10.91 -15.06 -24.85
C ALA A 125 9.86 -16.18 -24.98
N LYS A 126 8.93 -16.26 -24.03
CA LYS A 126 7.79 -17.20 -24.05
C LYS A 126 6.71 -16.79 -25.06
N GLY A 127 6.50 -15.48 -25.26
CA GLY A 127 5.44 -14.91 -26.10
C GLY A 127 5.76 -14.71 -27.58
N GLN A 128 6.94 -15.11 -28.07
CA GLN A 128 7.40 -14.91 -29.46
C GLN A 128 7.23 -13.45 -29.95
N VAL A 129 7.77 -12.49 -29.20
CA VAL A 129 7.73 -11.08 -29.60
C VAL A 129 8.63 -10.85 -30.83
N ASP A 130 8.07 -10.22 -31.87
CA ASP A 130 8.77 -9.97 -33.13
C ASP A 130 9.79 -8.81 -33.05
N GLU A 131 10.69 -8.78 -34.03
CA GLU A 131 11.79 -7.81 -34.12
C GLU A 131 11.27 -6.35 -34.18
N ALA A 132 10.13 -6.11 -34.83
CA ALA A 132 9.52 -4.78 -34.93
C ALA A 132 8.99 -4.26 -33.57
N THR A 133 8.55 -5.16 -32.69
CA THR A 133 8.12 -4.82 -31.33
C THR A 133 9.33 -4.60 -30.43
N ALA A 134 10.39 -5.40 -30.58
CA ALA A 134 11.66 -5.22 -29.87
C ALA A 134 12.32 -3.85 -30.20
N GLU A 135 12.32 -3.43 -31.47
CA GLU A 135 12.88 -2.13 -31.88
C GLU A 135 12.13 -0.92 -31.29
N LYS A 136 10.81 -1.05 -31.04
CA LYS A 136 10.01 0.04 -30.45
C LYS A 136 10.24 0.18 -28.95
N MET A 137 10.60 -0.90 -28.27
CA MET A 137 11.01 -0.88 -26.87
C MET A 137 12.35 -0.18 -26.67
N ASP A 138 13.28 -0.33 -27.62
CA ASP A 138 14.58 0.36 -27.61
C ASP A 138 14.46 1.88 -27.84
N LYS A 139 13.35 2.33 -28.45
CA LYS A 139 13.08 3.74 -28.76
C LYS A 139 11.87 4.26 -27.98
N SER A 140 11.99 4.37 -26.66
CA SER A 140 10.97 4.97 -25.79
C SER A 140 10.83 6.50 -25.96
N LYS A 141 10.38 6.94 -27.14
CA LYS A 141 9.71 8.24 -27.35
C LYS A 141 8.48 8.10 -28.26
N LYS A 142 7.32 8.07 -27.60
CA LYS A 142 5.97 8.33 -28.14
C LYS A 142 5.50 7.33 -29.22
N SER A 143 4.85 6.27 -28.76
CA SER A 143 4.17 5.26 -29.58
C SER A 143 3.10 5.89 -30.49
N LYS A 144 3.44 6.05 -31.76
CA LYS A 144 2.49 6.29 -32.86
C LYS A 144 1.79 4.97 -33.17
N LYS A 145 0.46 5.01 -33.27
CA LYS A 145 -0.46 3.88 -33.58
C LYS A 145 0.19 2.78 -34.42
N ILE A 146 0.16 1.55 -33.91
CA ILE A 146 0.56 0.34 -34.65
C ILE A 146 -0.38 0.19 -35.85
N GLY A 147 0.19 0.29 -37.05
CA GLY A 147 -0.51 0.06 -38.31
C GLY A 147 -0.27 -1.34 -38.84
N GLU A 148 -1.34 -1.89 -39.41
CA GLU A 148 -1.45 -3.00 -40.37
C GLU A 148 -1.48 -4.45 -39.85
N ALA A 149 -2.72 -4.98 -39.81
CA ALA A 149 -3.16 -6.34 -40.14
C ALA A 149 -2.56 -7.56 -39.40
N SER A 150 -2.24 -7.44 -38.10
CA SER A 150 -2.21 -8.63 -37.22
C SER A 150 -3.60 -8.86 -36.61
N PRO A 151 -3.99 -10.11 -36.30
CA PRO A 151 -5.16 -10.41 -35.47
C PRO A 151 -5.21 -9.49 -34.25
N GLU A 152 -6.40 -9.00 -33.88
CA GLU A 152 -6.55 -7.98 -32.82
C GLU A 152 -5.92 -8.41 -31.48
N ASP A 153 -5.89 -9.71 -31.20
CA ASP A 153 -5.29 -10.27 -29.98
C ASP A 153 -3.75 -10.23 -30.00
N ASP A 154 -3.11 -10.39 -31.16
CA ASP A 154 -1.65 -10.25 -31.31
C ASP A 154 -1.21 -8.80 -31.10
N LEU A 155 -2.03 -7.83 -31.52
CA LEU A 155 -1.76 -6.41 -31.34
C LEU A 155 -1.88 -5.99 -29.87
N LYS A 156 -2.86 -6.52 -29.14
CA LYS A 156 -3.03 -6.25 -27.69
C LYS A 156 -1.86 -6.80 -26.89
N HIS A 157 -1.46 -8.04 -27.14
CA HIS A 157 -0.32 -8.64 -26.46
C HIS A 157 0.99 -7.86 -26.70
N LYS A 158 1.23 -7.41 -27.93
CA LYS A 158 2.40 -6.57 -28.23
C LYS A 158 2.37 -5.23 -27.50
N GLN A 159 1.19 -4.62 -27.41
CA GLN A 159 1.02 -3.34 -26.70
C GLN A 159 1.26 -3.50 -25.19
N GLU A 160 0.82 -4.59 -24.57
CA GLU A 160 1.07 -4.87 -23.14
C GLU A 160 2.57 -4.90 -22.80
N PHE A 161 3.41 -5.49 -23.66
CA PHE A 161 4.85 -5.48 -23.44
C PHE A 161 5.45 -4.07 -23.56
N ILE A 162 4.99 -3.28 -24.53
CA ILE A 162 5.44 -1.89 -24.71
C ILE A 162 5.05 -1.04 -23.50
N ASP A 163 3.84 -1.23 -22.97
CA ASP A 163 3.33 -0.50 -21.81
C ASP A 163 4.11 -0.88 -20.54
N ARG A 164 4.41 -2.17 -20.34
CA ARG A 164 5.28 -2.64 -19.25
C ARG A 164 6.69 -2.06 -19.35
N GLN A 165 7.29 -2.03 -20.54
CA GLN A 165 8.62 -1.42 -20.72
C GLN A 165 8.58 0.07 -20.41
N THR A 166 7.54 0.78 -20.87
CA THR A 166 7.36 2.21 -20.59
C THR A 166 7.25 2.47 -19.09
N GLN A 167 6.50 1.63 -18.37
CA GLN A 167 6.38 1.72 -16.91
C GLN A 167 7.73 1.50 -16.21
N ILE A 168 8.54 0.53 -16.65
CA ILE A 168 9.88 0.30 -16.13
C ILE A 168 10.77 1.52 -16.36
N ASP A 169 10.75 2.09 -17.57
CA ASP A 169 11.54 3.28 -17.91
C ASP A 169 11.15 4.49 -17.05
N ASP A 170 9.85 4.69 -16.82
CA ASP A 170 9.34 5.76 -15.95
C ASP A 170 9.80 5.56 -14.49
N MET A 171 9.72 4.34 -13.95
CA MET A 171 10.25 4.03 -12.61
C MET A 171 11.77 4.27 -12.53
N LYS A 172 12.54 3.89 -13.56
CA LYS A 172 14.00 4.15 -13.60
C LYS A 172 14.31 5.63 -13.57
N LYS A 173 13.54 6.42 -14.31
CA LYS A 173 13.68 7.88 -14.34
C LYS A 173 13.34 8.49 -12.98
N GLU A 174 12.21 8.11 -12.39
CA GLU A 174 11.81 8.59 -11.07
C GLU A 174 12.85 8.22 -9.99
N LEU A 175 13.36 6.98 -10.01
CA LEU A 175 14.39 6.52 -9.09
C LEU A 175 15.70 7.31 -9.26
N ALA A 176 16.10 7.63 -10.49
CA ALA A 176 17.28 8.47 -10.75
C ALA A 176 17.11 9.89 -10.17
N ASP A 177 15.93 10.50 -10.35
CA ASP A 177 15.60 11.82 -9.79
C ASP A 177 15.60 11.81 -8.25
N LEU A 178 15.18 10.70 -7.64
CA LEU A 178 15.22 10.51 -6.18
C LEU A 178 16.64 10.28 -5.65
N LYS A 179 17.47 9.53 -6.37
CA LYS A 179 18.89 9.33 -6.04
C LYS A 179 19.68 10.62 -6.05
N ALA A 180 19.39 11.51 -7.00
CA ALA A 180 19.97 12.85 -7.03
C ALA A 180 19.60 13.69 -5.78
N LYS A 181 18.51 13.32 -5.08
CA LYS A 181 18.04 13.93 -3.83
C LYS A 181 18.44 13.13 -2.58
N GLY A 182 19.27 12.09 -2.73
CA GLY A 182 19.77 11.26 -1.64
C GLY A 182 18.81 10.16 -1.16
N LYS A 183 17.77 9.84 -1.93
CA LYS A 183 16.86 8.71 -1.66
C LYS A 183 17.18 7.56 -2.61
N ASP A 184 17.29 6.34 -2.09
CA ASP A 184 17.72 5.15 -2.83
C ASP A 184 16.57 4.30 -3.39
N HIS A 185 15.32 4.69 -3.15
CA HIS A 185 14.12 4.00 -3.64
C HIS A 185 12.94 4.98 -3.86
N ILE A 186 11.96 4.56 -4.65
CA ILE A 186 10.61 5.15 -4.72
C ILE A 186 9.76 4.51 -3.62
N SER A 187 9.00 5.31 -2.89
CA SER A 187 8.10 4.85 -1.82
C SER A 187 6.64 4.99 -2.24
N TYR A 188 5.91 3.89 -2.24
CA TYR A 188 4.45 3.89 -2.34
C TYR A 188 3.85 3.49 -1.00
N TYR A 189 2.93 4.29 -0.49
CA TYR A 189 2.34 4.05 0.83
C TYR A 189 0.89 3.55 0.72
N SER A 190 0.50 2.74 1.70
CA SER A 190 -0.88 2.29 1.89
C SER A 190 -1.18 2.07 3.37
N VAL A 191 -2.46 1.84 3.69
CA VAL A 191 -2.89 1.47 5.05
C VAL A 191 -3.47 0.06 5.00
N SER A 192 -2.89 -0.85 5.76
CA SER A 192 -3.45 -2.19 5.98
C SER A 192 -4.51 -2.13 7.07
N CYS A 193 -5.77 -2.27 6.68
CA CYS A 193 -6.94 -2.07 7.52
C CYS A 193 -7.09 -3.20 8.55
N LYS A 194 -7.32 -2.81 9.80
CA LYS A 194 -7.75 -3.72 10.88
C LYS A 194 -9.24 -3.63 11.12
N LYS A 195 -9.77 -2.40 11.14
CA LYS A 195 -11.20 -2.11 11.20
C LYS A 195 -11.49 -0.76 10.57
N TYR A 196 -12.74 -0.57 10.16
CA TYR A 196 -13.22 0.72 9.69
C TYR A 196 -14.64 0.97 10.16
N GLU A 197 -15.02 2.23 10.22
CA GLU A 197 -16.37 2.70 10.58
C GLU A 197 -16.82 3.73 9.54
N VAL A 198 -18.08 3.64 9.10
CA VAL A 198 -18.71 4.67 8.27
C VAL A 198 -19.17 5.79 9.20
N ILE A 199 -18.85 7.03 8.84
CA ILE A 199 -19.23 8.22 9.60
C ILE A 199 -20.57 8.70 9.05
N GLU A 200 -21.64 8.45 9.80
CA GLU A 200 -22.94 9.03 9.47
C GLU A 200 -22.91 10.53 9.75
N GLU A 201 -23.04 11.36 8.72
CA GLU A 201 -23.38 12.76 8.92
C GLU A 201 -24.73 12.83 9.63
N LYS A 202 -24.75 13.32 10.87
CA LYS A 202 -26.01 13.70 11.50
C LYS A 202 -26.61 14.81 10.66
N GLU A 203 -27.67 14.50 9.90
CA GLU A 203 -28.52 15.49 9.26
C GLU A 203 -28.91 16.55 10.29
N ASN A 204 -28.19 17.66 10.31
CA ASN A 204 -28.59 18.85 11.05
C ASN A 204 -29.68 19.53 10.21
N LYS A 205 -30.84 18.86 10.11
CA LYS A 205 -32.09 19.45 9.63
C LYS A 205 -32.52 20.46 10.68
N THR A 206 -31.98 21.67 10.55
CA THR A 206 -32.50 22.87 11.22
C THR A 206 -33.98 22.98 10.84
N LYS A 207 -34.83 22.87 11.87
CA LYS A 207 -36.27 23.12 11.80
C LYS A 207 -36.59 24.55 11.37
#